data_AF-A0A6L6CWZ4-F1
#
_entry.id   AF-A0A6L6CWZ4-F1
#
_cell.length_a   1.000
_cell.length_b   1.000
_cell.length_c   1.000
_cell.angle_alpha   90.00
_cell.angle_beta   90.00
_cell.angle_gamma   90.00
#
_symmetry.space_group_name_H-M   'P 1'
#
loop_
_entity.id
_entity.type
_entity.pdbx_description
1 polymer ?
#
loop_
_entity_poly.entity_id
_entity_poly.type
_entity_poly.pdbx_seq_one_letter_code
_entity_poly.pdbx_strand_id
1 'polypeptide(L)'
;MSATKPEVTVPAGNPPEDLVIEDVVVGTGNEAKAGANVEVHYVGVAWSTQREFDASWNRGDSFEFRLGAGQVIAGWDHGVAGMKVGGRRVLTIPPAMGYGAQGAGGVIK
;
A
#
# COMPACT_ATOMS: atom_id res chain seq x y z
N MET A 1 1.58 -17.64 -6.82
CA MET A 1 0.89 -16.54 -6.11
C MET A 1 0.78 -16.95 -4.66
N SER A 2 1.40 -16.24 -3.72
CA SER A 2 1.24 -16.57 -2.29
C SER A 2 -0.19 -16.23 -1.88
N ALA A 3 -1.02 -17.27 -1.76
CA ALA A 3 -2.46 -17.15 -1.47
C ALA A 3 -2.76 -16.77 -0.01
N THR A 4 -1.74 -16.56 0.82
CA THR A 4 -1.88 -16.26 2.24
C THR A 4 -1.75 -14.78 2.51
N LYS A 5 -2.69 -14.27 3.31
CA LYS A 5 -2.66 -12.91 3.84
C LYS A 5 -1.33 -12.69 4.58
N PRO A 6 -0.53 -11.68 4.21
CA PRO A 6 0.72 -11.40 4.91
C PRO A 6 0.45 -10.86 6.32
N GLU A 7 1.29 -11.25 7.28
CA GLU A 7 1.36 -10.56 8.56
C GLU A 7 2.19 -9.29 8.40
N VAL A 8 1.63 -8.16 8.84
CA VAL A 8 2.27 -6.85 8.77
C VAL A 8 2.51 -6.35 10.19
N THR A 9 3.78 -6.17 10.54
CA THR A 9 4.17 -5.63 11.84
C THR A 9 4.58 -4.18 11.68
N VAL A 10 3.91 -3.26 12.38
CA VAL A 10 4.29 -1.85 12.41
C VAL A 10 5.35 -1.65 13.50
N PRO A 11 6.55 -1.14 13.17
CA PRO A 11 7.58 -0.88 14.17
C PRO A 11 7.13 0.22 15.15
N ALA A 12 7.62 0.13 16.39
CA ALA A 12 7.35 1.15 17.40
C ALA A 12 8.12 2.45 17.07
N GLY A 13 7.43 3.59 17.09
CA GLY A 13 8.04 4.90 16.86
C GLY A 13 7.13 5.86 16.09
N ASN A 14 7.71 6.99 15.67
CA ASN A 14 7.04 7.93 14.78
C ASN A 14 7.03 7.38 13.34
N PRO A 15 5.99 7.65 12.56
CA PRO A 15 6.01 7.33 11.13
C PRO A 15 7.14 8.13 10.45
N PRO A 16 7.70 7.60 9.35
CA PRO A 16 8.69 8.34 8.58
C PRO A 16 8.07 9.62 8.00
N GLU A 17 8.92 10.60 7.69
CA GLU A 17 8.52 11.83 7.00
C GLU A 17 8.38 11.61 5.48
N ASP A 18 9.17 10.67 4.95
CA ASP A 18 9.19 10.29 3.54
C ASP A 18 8.56 8.91 3.30
N LEU A 19 8.15 8.68 2.05
CA LEU A 19 7.67 7.37 1.60
C LEU A 19 8.82 6.35 1.60
N VAL A 20 8.70 5.31 2.43
CA VAL A 20 9.65 4.20 2.45
C VAL A 20 9.09 3.05 1.62
N ILE A 21 9.92 2.56 0.71
CA ILE A 21 9.59 1.50 -0.24
C ILE A 21 10.55 0.33 -0.03
N GLU A 22 10.02 -0.84 0.29
CA GLU A 22 10.80 -2.05 0.49
C GLU A 22 10.27 -3.20 -0.38
N ASP A 23 11.05 -3.59 -1.39
CA ASP A 23 10.71 -4.75 -2.22
C ASP A 23 11.02 -6.05 -1.49
N VAL A 24 9.96 -6.77 -1.10
CA VAL A 24 10.07 -8.08 -0.46
C VAL A 24 10.24 -9.18 -1.50
N VAL A 25 9.56 -9.05 -2.64
CA VAL A 25 9.70 -9.92 -3.80
C VAL A 25 9.68 -9.04 -5.04
N VAL A 26 10.72 -9.11 -5.85
CA VAL A 26 10.76 -8.41 -7.14
C VAL A 26 10.08 -9.28 -8.19
N GLY A 27 9.01 -8.75 -8.80
CA GLY A 27 8.30 -9.43 -9.88
C GLY A 27 9.12 -9.55 -11.16
N THR A 28 8.73 -10.45 -12.03
CA THR A 28 9.39 -10.68 -13.33
C THR A 28 8.57 -10.18 -14.53
N GLY A 29 7.32 -9.78 -14.30
CA GLY A 29 6.44 -9.29 -15.36
C GLY A 29 6.61 -7.80 -15.65
N ASN A 30 5.61 -7.24 -16.32
CA ASN A 30 5.61 -5.84 -16.74
C ASN A 30 5.73 -4.89 -15.54
N GLU A 31 6.42 -3.78 -15.77
CA GLU A 31 6.58 -2.71 -14.79
C GLU A 31 5.33 -1.82 -14.75
N ALA A 32 4.87 -1.49 -13.55
CA ALA A 32 3.78 -0.58 -13.30
C ALA A 32 4.24 0.87 -13.57
N LYS A 33 3.64 1.49 -14.59
CA LYS A 33 3.93 2.86 -15.03
C LYS A 33 2.67 3.71 -14.95
N ALA A 34 2.86 5.02 -14.80
CA ALA A 34 1.75 5.98 -14.78
C ALA A 34 0.82 5.78 -15.98
N GLY A 35 -0.49 5.76 -15.72
CA GLY A 35 -1.54 5.51 -16.70
C GLY A 35 -1.93 4.03 -16.88
N ALA A 36 -1.14 3.08 -16.35
CA ALA A 36 -1.49 1.66 -16.37
C ALA A 36 -2.59 1.33 -15.35
N ASN A 37 -3.40 0.32 -15.67
CA ASN A 37 -4.29 -0.30 -14.69
C ASN A 37 -3.48 -1.32 -13.88
N VAL A 38 -3.54 -1.17 -12.56
CA VAL A 38 -2.82 -2.00 -11.61
C VAL A 38 -3.81 -2.71 -10.72
N GLU A 39 -3.70 -4.03 -10.68
CA GLU A 39 -4.47 -4.90 -9.81
C GLU A 39 -3.55 -5.46 -8.72
N VAL A 40 -3.94 -5.29 -7.46
CA VAL A 40 -3.14 -5.72 -6.31
C VAL A 40 -3.99 -6.37 -5.23
N HIS A 41 -3.38 -7.30 -4.52
CA HIS A 41 -3.80 -7.64 -3.17
C HIS A 41 -2.97 -6.85 -2.16
N TYR A 42 -3.62 -6.38 -1.09
CA TYR A 42 -2.97 -5.56 -0.07
C TYR A 42 -3.54 -5.81 1.32
N VAL A 43 -2.74 -5.43 2.32
CA VAL A 43 -3.13 -5.30 3.71
C VAL A 43 -2.69 -3.90 4.17
N GLY A 44 -3.64 -3.12 4.68
CA GLY A 44 -3.44 -1.79 5.22
C GLY A 44 -3.51 -1.83 6.74
N VAL A 45 -2.42 -1.45 7.39
CA VAL A 45 -2.34 -1.32 8.86
C VAL A 45 -2.12 0.14 9.21
N ALA A 46 -2.90 0.65 10.15
CA ALA A 46 -2.79 2.01 10.61
C ALA A 46 -1.64 2.11 11.61
N TRP A 47 -0.70 3.03 11.36
CA TRP A 47 0.47 3.19 12.22
C TRP A 47 0.08 3.54 13.67
N SER A 48 -0.89 4.44 13.84
CA SER A 48 -1.30 4.95 15.16
C SER A 48 -2.00 3.92 16.04
N THR A 49 -2.70 2.95 15.45
CA THR A 49 -3.41 1.91 16.22
C THR A 49 -2.73 0.54 16.14
N GLN A 50 -1.75 0.38 15.25
CA GLN A 50 -1.13 -0.88 14.86
C GLN A 50 -2.15 -1.95 14.46
N ARG A 51 -3.32 -1.52 14.01
CA ARG A 51 -4.42 -2.41 13.60
C ARG A 51 -4.64 -2.31 12.11
N GLU A 52 -4.98 -3.45 11.54
CA GLU A 52 -5.48 -3.51 10.19
C GLU A 52 -6.74 -2.65 10.07
N PHE A 53 -6.72 -1.71 9.13
CA PHE A 53 -7.90 -0.92 8.78
C PHE A 53 -8.58 -1.48 7.52
N ASP A 54 -7.82 -2.14 6.63
CA ASP A 54 -8.35 -2.73 5.42
C ASP A 54 -7.47 -3.85 4.87
N ALA A 55 -8.04 -4.83 4.18
CA ALA A 55 -7.31 -5.85 3.46
C ALA A 55 -8.16 -6.43 2.32
N SER A 56 -7.56 -6.61 1.15
CA SER A 56 -8.24 -7.24 0.00
C SER A 56 -8.74 -8.65 0.32
N TRP A 57 -7.97 -9.42 1.10
CA TRP A 57 -8.35 -10.76 1.55
C TRP A 57 -9.62 -10.80 2.40
N ASN A 58 -9.92 -9.73 3.15
CA ASN A 58 -11.16 -9.69 3.94
C ASN A 58 -12.40 -9.58 3.04
N ARG A 59 -12.22 -9.06 1.82
CA ARG A 59 -13.27 -8.91 0.81
C ARG A 59 -13.31 -10.05 -0.20
N GLY A 60 -12.27 -10.88 -0.25
CA GLY A 60 -12.15 -12.00 -1.19
C GLY A 60 -11.77 -11.58 -2.62
N ASP A 61 -11.65 -10.28 -2.88
CA ASP A 61 -11.37 -9.71 -4.20
C ASP A 61 -10.10 -8.83 -4.18
N SER A 62 -9.45 -8.72 -5.33
CA SER A 62 -8.35 -7.79 -5.56
C SER A 62 -8.85 -6.34 -5.65
N PHE A 63 -7.91 -5.40 -5.59
CA PHE A 63 -8.22 -3.98 -5.79
C PHE A 63 -7.54 -3.48 -7.06
N GLU A 64 -8.34 -2.93 -7.97
CA GLU A 64 -7.87 -2.32 -9.22
C GLU A 64 -7.93 -0.80 -9.13
N PHE A 65 -6.88 -0.14 -9.59
CA PHE A 65 -6.84 1.31 -9.72
C PHE A 65 -5.92 1.72 -10.88
N ARG A 66 -6.08 2.96 -11.36
CA ARG A 66 -5.22 3.53 -12.38
C ARG A 66 -4.06 4.27 -11.74
N LEU A 67 -2.84 3.82 -12.01
CA LEU A 67 -1.62 4.36 -11.41
C LEU A 67 -1.37 5.81 -11.85
N GLY A 68 -1.15 6.71 -10.89
CA GLY A 68 -0.83 8.11 -11.15
C GLY A 68 -2.03 8.96 -11.59
N ALA A 69 -3.25 8.45 -11.41
CA ALA A 69 -4.48 9.16 -11.72
C ALA A 69 -5.08 9.90 -10.50
N GLY A 70 -4.46 9.81 -9.32
CA GLY A 70 -4.99 10.39 -8.08
C GLY A 70 -6.24 9.67 -7.56
N GLN A 71 -6.45 8.42 -7.96
CA GLN A 71 -7.61 7.60 -7.51
C GLN A 71 -7.39 6.98 -6.12
N VAL A 72 -6.13 6.96 -5.66
CA VAL A 72 -5.68 6.42 -4.39
C VAL A 72 -4.87 7.48 -3.65
N ILE A 73 -4.50 7.21 -2.40
CA ILE A 73 -3.60 8.09 -1.64
C ILE A 73 -2.27 8.25 -2.39
N ALA A 74 -1.63 9.42 -2.26
CA ALA A 74 -0.40 9.74 -2.99
C ALA A 74 0.72 8.70 -2.76
N GLY A 75 0.80 8.14 -1.55
CA GLY A 75 1.78 7.09 -1.22
C GLY A 75 1.61 5.82 -2.05
N TRP A 76 0.40 5.50 -2.50
CA TRP A 76 0.17 4.40 -3.45
C TRP A 76 0.60 4.79 -4.86
N ASP A 77 0.18 5.97 -5.34
CA ASP A 77 0.53 6.44 -6.68
C ASP A 77 2.05 6.54 -6.88
N HIS A 78 2.79 6.96 -5.84
CA HIS A 78 4.25 6.99 -5.87
C HIS A 78 4.89 5.64 -5.54
N GLY A 79 4.33 4.90 -4.58
CA GLY A 79 4.94 3.67 -4.05
C GLY A 79 4.79 2.46 -4.96
N VAL A 80 3.74 2.42 -5.78
CA VAL A 80 3.48 1.31 -6.71
C VAL A 80 4.21 1.51 -8.05
N ALA A 81 4.58 2.75 -8.38
CA ALA A 81 5.37 3.03 -9.57
C ALA A 81 6.70 2.25 -9.55
N GLY A 82 7.05 1.65 -10.70
CA GLY A 82 8.25 0.82 -10.85
C GLY A 82 8.13 -0.59 -10.29
N MET A 83 7.03 -0.95 -9.62
CA MET A 83 6.79 -2.33 -9.18
C MET A 83 6.51 -3.23 -10.38
N LYS A 84 6.99 -4.49 -10.36
CA LYS A 84 6.76 -5.46 -11.44
C LYS A 84 5.65 -6.44 -11.08
N VAL A 85 4.89 -6.86 -12.09
CA VAL A 85 3.86 -7.90 -11.95
C VAL A 85 4.47 -9.17 -11.32
N GLY A 86 3.76 -9.71 -10.32
CA GLY A 86 4.20 -10.84 -9.50
C GLY A 86 5.09 -10.45 -8.31
N GLY A 87 5.40 -9.17 -8.14
CA GLY A 87 6.16 -8.66 -7.00
C GLY A 87 5.33 -8.50 -5.72
N ARG A 88 6.01 -8.28 -4.61
CA ARG A 88 5.45 -7.89 -3.31
C ARG A 88 6.33 -6.81 -2.70
N ARG A 89 5.72 -5.73 -2.25
CA ARG A 89 6.40 -4.57 -1.66
C ARG A 89 5.70 -4.14 -0.38
N VAL A 90 6.46 -3.61 0.56
CA VAL A 90 5.96 -2.91 1.74
C VAL A 90 6.11 -1.41 1.49
N LEU A 91 5.03 -0.67 1.74
CA LEU A 91 4.99 0.78 1.65
C LEU A 91 4.75 1.34 3.04
N THR A 92 5.70 2.10 3.57
CA THR A 92 5.46 2.92 4.76
C THR A 92 5.17 4.34 4.30
N ILE A 93 3.90 4.71 4.37
CA ILE A 93 3.39 5.95 3.81
C ILE A 93 3.35 7.01 4.91
N PRO A 94 4.06 8.15 4.75
CA PRO A 94 3.98 9.25 5.70
C PRO A 94 2.57 9.83 5.72
N PRO A 95 2.12 10.43 6.83
CA PRO A 95 0.77 11.00 6.94
C PRO A 95 0.45 11.98 5.80
N ALA A 96 1.42 12.79 5.37
CA ALA A 96 1.28 13.76 4.29
C ALA A 96 0.94 13.13 2.92
N MET A 97 1.30 11.86 2.70
CA MET A 97 1.00 11.11 1.47
C MET A 97 -0.09 10.04 1.67
N GLY A 98 -0.62 9.93 2.88
CA GLY A 98 -1.68 9.00 3.25
C GLY A 98 -3.03 9.72 3.39
N TYR A 99 -3.59 9.65 4.60
CA TYR A 99 -4.88 10.26 4.94
C TYR A 99 -4.74 11.60 5.69
N GLY A 100 -3.51 12.13 5.82
CA GLY A 100 -3.23 13.38 6.50
C GLY A 100 -3.64 13.39 7.98
N ALA A 101 -3.67 14.58 8.56
CA ALA A 101 -4.14 14.80 9.94
C ALA A 101 -5.65 14.54 10.12
N GLN A 102 -6.39 14.43 9.02
CA GLN A 102 -7.83 14.13 9.02
C GLN A 102 -8.09 12.64 9.27
N GLY A 103 -7.10 11.78 8.97
CA GLY A 103 -7.25 10.34 9.09
C GLY A 103 -8.35 9.80 8.18
N ALA A 104 -8.81 8.58 8.46
CA ALA A 104 -9.94 7.98 7.76
C ALA A 104 -10.74 7.06 8.67
N GLY A 105 -12.07 7.23 8.64
CA GLY A 105 -13.02 6.33 9.30
C GLY A 105 -12.85 6.15 10.81
N GLY A 106 -12.11 7.04 11.49
CA GLY A 106 -11.78 6.92 12.93
C GLY A 106 -10.78 5.80 13.28
N VAL A 107 -10.32 5.04 12.29
CA VAL A 107 -9.36 3.93 12.43
C VAL A 107 -7.93 4.35 12.11
N ILE A 108 -7.77 5.37 11.27
CA ILE A 108 -6.50 6.03 10.99
C ILE A 108 -6.55 7.40 11.68
N LYS A 109 -5.58 7.65 12.56
CA LYS A 109 -5.41 8.87 13.36
C LYS A 109 -4.00 9.39 13.24
#